data_AF-A0A7C9BC59-F1
#
_entry.id   AF-A0A7C9BC59-F1
#
_cell.length_a   1.000
_cell.length_b   1.000
_cell.length_c   1.000
_cell.angle_alpha   90.00
_cell.angle_beta   90.00
_cell.angle_gamma   90.00
#
_symmetry.space_group_name_H-M   'P 1'
#
loop_
_entity.id
_entity.type
_entity.pdbx_description
1 polymer ?
#
loop_
_entity_poly.entity_id
_entity_poly.type
_entity_poly.pdbx_seq_one_letter_code
_entity_poly.pdbx_strand_id
1 'polypeptide(L)'
;MKIYLADNSVNAPSINNKNFNFIKKHIGIANSEHMITMERWIENMEEDNSDLLLQMDIEGNEYLSILSMPQKLLNRFRIISIEFHDLQNIWGKDFYSTAKSTFEKLLENHVCVHLHPNNCCGALNIKGIEIPRVCEFTFIRKDRVKILGNVTTPNQLDSDNRGNPTLTLSDIWYKD
;
A
#
# COMPACT_ATOMS: atom_id res chain seq x y z
N MET A 1 -17.00 -12.97 4.28
CA MET A 1 -15.80 -12.46 3.59
C MET A 1 -14.66 -13.42 3.90
N LYS A 2 -14.06 -14.05 2.89
CA LYS A 2 -12.82 -14.81 3.06
C LYS A 2 -11.67 -13.81 3.25
N ILE A 3 -10.70 -14.12 4.10
CA ILE A 3 -9.52 -13.29 4.33
C ILE A 3 -8.30 -14.14 3.98
N TYR A 4 -7.41 -13.58 3.18
CA TYR A 4 -6.17 -14.22 2.74
C TYR A 4 -4.99 -13.47 3.35
N LEU A 5 -4.10 -14.21 4.01
CA LEU A 5 -2.95 -13.66 4.72
C LEU A 5 -1.67 -14.34 4.22
N ALA A 6 -0.64 -13.55 3.94
CA ALA A 6 0.67 -14.05 3.51
C ALA A 6 1.76 -13.40 4.35
N ASP A 7 2.42 -14.20 5.19
CA ASP A 7 3.55 -13.74 5.99
C ASP A 7 4.46 -14.95 6.32
N ASN A 8 5.74 -14.88 5.95
CA ASN A 8 6.71 -15.95 6.25
C ASN A 8 7.42 -15.76 7.60
N SER A 9 7.22 -14.63 8.29
CA SER A 9 7.79 -14.31 9.61
C SER A 9 7.06 -15.01 10.75
N VAL A 10 5.80 -15.43 10.54
CA VAL A 10 4.98 -16.10 11.55
C VAL A 10 4.58 -17.50 11.11
N ASN A 11 4.24 -18.36 12.08
CA ASN A 11 3.77 -19.72 11.78
C ASN A 11 2.26 -19.79 11.48
N ALA A 12 1.49 -18.85 12.02
CA ALA A 12 0.05 -18.74 11.83
C ALA A 12 -0.42 -17.31 12.22
N PRO A 13 -1.63 -16.88 11.80
CA PRO A 13 -2.22 -15.64 12.27
C PRO A 13 -2.41 -15.63 13.79
N SER A 14 -2.32 -14.45 14.41
CA SER A 14 -2.50 -14.28 15.86
C SER A 14 -3.93 -14.56 16.33
N ILE A 15 -4.91 -14.47 15.42
CA ILE A 15 -6.33 -14.72 15.67
C ILE A 15 -6.75 -15.99 14.94
N ASN A 16 -7.33 -16.94 15.66
CA ASN A 16 -7.91 -18.13 15.06
C ASN A 16 -9.30 -17.81 14.49
N ASN A 17 -9.44 -17.88 13.16
CA ASN A 17 -10.70 -17.64 12.47
C ASN A 17 -10.84 -18.56 11.26
N LYS A 18 -11.96 -19.29 11.17
CA LYS A 18 -12.25 -20.22 10.06
C LYS A 18 -12.30 -19.58 8.67
N ASN A 19 -12.45 -18.26 8.59
CA ASN A 19 -12.47 -17.53 7.33
C ASN A 19 -11.06 -17.10 6.87
N PHE A 20 -10.03 -17.34 7.68
CA PHE A 20 -8.65 -16.99 7.35
C PHE A 20 -7.99 -18.10 6.55
N ASN A 21 -7.34 -17.73 5.45
CA ASN A 21 -6.56 -18.59 4.58
C ASN A 21 -5.13 -18.06 4.62
N PHE A 22 -4.27 -18.72 5.39
CA PHE A 22 -2.90 -18.27 5.62
C PHE A 22 -1.92 -19.08 4.79
N ILE A 23 -0.96 -18.39 4.18
CA ILE A 23 0.23 -19.00 3.60
C ILE A 23 1.48 -18.43 4.27
N LYS A 24 2.45 -19.31 4.55
CA LYS A 24 3.73 -18.92 5.12
C LYS A 24 4.71 -18.55 4.00
N LYS A 25 4.45 -17.43 3.33
CA LYS A 25 5.28 -16.85 2.24
C LYS A 25 5.21 -15.33 2.30
N HIS A 26 6.30 -14.66 1.94
CA HIS A 26 6.29 -13.23 1.67
C HIS A 26 5.83 -12.95 0.24
N ILE A 27 5.31 -11.75 0.03
CA ILE A 27 5.00 -11.24 -1.30
C ILE A 27 6.29 -10.72 -1.93
N GLY A 28 6.54 -11.07 -3.19
CA GLY A 28 7.68 -10.57 -3.94
C GLY A 28 7.47 -10.62 -5.45
N ILE A 29 8.55 -10.36 -6.18
CA ILE A 29 8.56 -10.30 -7.66
C ILE A 29 8.70 -11.66 -8.35
N ALA A 30 9.06 -12.70 -7.60
CA ALA A 30 9.28 -14.04 -8.12
C ALA A 30 8.82 -15.09 -7.11
N ASN A 31 8.45 -16.26 -7.61
CA ASN A 31 8.04 -17.39 -6.78
C ASN A 31 9.27 -18.18 -6.32
N SER A 32 9.32 -18.55 -5.04
CA SER A 32 10.36 -19.42 -4.47
C SER A 32 9.79 -20.26 -3.32
N GLU A 33 10.65 -20.92 -2.55
CA GLU A 33 10.24 -21.61 -1.32
C GLU A 33 9.55 -20.65 -0.32
N HIS A 34 10.06 -19.42 -0.18
CA HIS A 34 9.59 -18.45 0.81
C HIS A 34 8.87 -17.24 0.21
N MET A 35 8.87 -17.10 -1.11
CA MET A 35 8.23 -15.98 -1.82
C MET A 35 7.07 -16.46 -2.71
N ILE A 36 6.08 -15.61 -2.89
CA ILE A 36 5.01 -15.75 -3.87
C ILE A 36 4.72 -14.42 -4.56
N THR A 37 4.44 -14.44 -5.86
CA THR A 37 3.93 -13.24 -6.54
C THR A 37 2.45 -13.05 -6.23
N MET A 38 1.96 -11.81 -6.23
CA MET A 38 0.53 -11.55 -6.03
C MET A 38 -0.35 -12.23 -7.07
N GLU A 39 0.09 -12.30 -8.34
CA GLU A 39 -0.64 -13.01 -9.39
C GLU A 39 -0.79 -14.50 -9.03
N ARG A 40 0.32 -15.17 -8.70
CA ARG A 40 0.29 -16.59 -8.36
C ARG A 40 -0.53 -16.85 -7.08
N TRP A 41 -0.47 -15.93 -6.12
CA TRP A 41 -1.25 -16.08 -4.89
C TRP A 41 -2.74 -15.99 -5.15
N ILE A 42 -3.17 -15.00 -5.95
CA ILE A 42 -4.58 -14.79 -6.30
C ILE A 42 -5.12 -15.92 -7.20
N GLU A 43 -4.32 -16.45 -8.12
CA GLU A 43 -4.67 -17.64 -8.92
C GLU A 43 -5.01 -18.87 -8.07
N ASN A 44 -4.44 -18.97 -6.86
CA ASN A 44 -4.70 -20.08 -5.94
C ASN A 44 -5.97 -19.85 -5.09
N MET A 45 -6.67 -18.72 -5.25
CA MET A 45 -7.90 -18.42 -4.52
C MET A 45 -9.11 -18.94 -5.30
N GLU A 46 -10.09 -19.53 -4.61
CA GLU A 46 -11.33 -20.05 -5.21
C GLU A 46 -12.35 -18.95 -5.61
N GLU A 47 -11.92 -17.69 -5.70
CA GLU A 47 -12.79 -16.56 -6.02
C GLU A 47 -12.44 -15.97 -7.39
N ASP A 48 -13.11 -16.47 -8.42
CA ASP A 48 -13.03 -15.89 -9.76
C ASP A 48 -13.94 -14.67 -9.88
N ASN A 49 -13.37 -13.57 -10.40
CA ASN A 49 -14.06 -12.34 -10.79
C ASN A 49 -14.72 -11.48 -9.68
N SER A 50 -14.44 -11.74 -8.39
CA SER A 50 -14.84 -10.82 -7.32
C SER A 50 -13.92 -9.59 -7.24
N ASP A 51 -14.49 -8.46 -6.80
CA ASP A 51 -13.73 -7.28 -6.39
C ASP A 51 -12.95 -7.58 -5.11
N LEU A 52 -11.67 -7.23 -5.08
CA LEU A 52 -10.77 -7.47 -3.96
C LEU A 52 -10.52 -6.18 -3.16
N LEU A 53 -10.16 -6.35 -1.90
CA LEU A 53 -9.57 -5.31 -1.04
C LEU A 53 -8.16 -5.75 -0.69
N LEU A 54 -7.16 -4.92 -1.00
CA LEU A 54 -5.78 -5.14 -0.62
C LEU A 54 -5.44 -4.29 0.60
N GLN A 55 -4.89 -4.92 1.63
CA GLN A 55 -4.09 -4.24 2.65
C GLN A 55 -2.65 -4.73 2.51
N MET A 56 -1.69 -3.82 2.46
CA MET A 56 -0.28 -4.14 2.23
C MET A 56 0.62 -3.28 3.11
N ASP A 57 1.44 -3.95 3.88
CA ASP A 57 2.55 -3.41 4.67
C ASP A 57 3.58 -4.56 4.66
N ILE A 58 4.65 -4.38 3.88
CA ILE A 58 5.63 -5.44 3.58
C ILE A 58 7.07 -4.90 3.57
N GLU A 59 7.34 -3.90 4.40
CA GLU A 59 8.69 -3.44 4.78
C GLU A 59 9.58 -3.10 3.56
N GLY A 60 9.05 -2.30 2.62
CA GLY A 60 9.80 -1.80 1.45
C GLY A 60 9.56 -2.59 0.15
N ASN A 61 8.99 -3.79 0.22
CA ASN A 61 8.69 -4.59 -0.96
C ASN A 61 7.43 -4.11 -1.72
N GLU A 62 6.76 -3.05 -1.25
CA GLU A 62 5.53 -2.52 -1.84
C GLU A 62 5.71 -2.16 -3.31
N TYR A 63 6.75 -1.37 -3.61
CA TYR A 63 7.00 -0.82 -4.94
C TYR A 63 7.17 -1.91 -5.99
N LEU A 64 8.09 -2.84 -5.75
CA LEU A 64 8.39 -3.91 -6.69
C LEU A 64 7.22 -4.91 -6.80
N SER A 65 6.51 -5.16 -5.70
CA SER A 65 5.32 -6.01 -5.72
C SER A 65 4.25 -5.41 -6.64
N ILE A 66 3.92 -4.13 -6.49
CA ILE A 66 2.97 -3.42 -7.35
C ILE A 66 3.44 -3.38 -8.81
N LEU A 67 4.72 -3.08 -9.06
CA LEU A 67 5.27 -3.06 -10.42
C LEU A 67 5.18 -4.43 -11.11
N SER A 68 5.36 -5.53 -10.37
CA SER A 68 5.28 -6.88 -10.90
C SER A 68 3.86 -7.33 -11.26
N MET A 69 2.82 -6.71 -10.69
CA MET A 69 1.44 -7.11 -10.95
C MET A 69 0.99 -6.69 -12.36
N PRO A 70 0.36 -7.58 -13.15
CA PRO A 70 -0.29 -7.17 -14.39
C PRO A 70 -1.44 -6.19 -14.12
N GLN A 71 -1.69 -5.26 -15.05
CA GLN A 71 -2.77 -4.27 -14.87
C GLN A 71 -4.15 -4.91 -14.67
N LYS A 72 -4.42 -6.03 -15.36
CA LYS A 72 -5.64 -6.85 -15.17
C LYS A 72 -5.84 -7.26 -13.71
N LEU A 73 -4.76 -7.54 -12.97
CA LEU A 73 -4.80 -7.96 -11.57
C LEU A 73 -5.00 -6.76 -10.65
N LEU A 74 -4.26 -5.67 -10.87
CA LEU A 74 -4.46 -4.42 -10.13
C LEU A 74 -5.91 -3.94 -10.23
N ASN A 75 -6.51 -4.06 -11.41
CA ASN A 75 -7.90 -3.70 -11.65
C ASN A 75 -8.91 -4.57 -10.89
N ARG A 76 -8.53 -5.74 -10.37
CA ARG A 76 -9.42 -6.52 -9.48
C ARG A 76 -9.54 -5.89 -8.10
N PHE A 77 -8.54 -5.15 -7.64
CA PHE A 77 -8.60 -4.46 -6.36
C PHE A 77 -9.48 -3.22 -6.49
N ARG A 78 -10.66 -3.26 -5.86
CA ARG A 78 -11.54 -2.10 -5.74
C ARG A 78 -10.91 -1.04 -4.85
N ILE A 79 -10.30 -1.49 -3.75
CA ILE A 79 -9.66 -0.65 -2.73
C ILE A 79 -8.27 -1.22 -2.46
N ILE A 80 -7.27 -0.35 -2.37
CA ILE A 80 -5.91 -0.68 -1.98
C ILE A 80 -5.55 0.25 -0.81
N SER A 81 -5.26 -0.33 0.35
CA SER A 81 -4.67 0.34 1.51
C SER A 81 -3.23 -0.12 1.61
N ILE A 82 -2.27 0.77 1.45
CA ILE A 82 -0.86 0.40 1.37
C ILE A 82 0.00 1.37 2.18
N GLU A 83 0.87 0.82 3.01
CA GLU A 83 1.89 1.58 3.72
C GLU A 83 3.17 1.62 2.90
N PHE A 84 3.50 2.77 2.33
CA PHE A 84 4.73 2.92 1.57
C PHE A 84 5.89 3.26 2.50
N HIS A 85 6.84 2.34 2.55
CA HIS A 85 8.10 2.50 3.26
C HIS A 85 9.11 3.33 2.46
N ASP A 86 10.11 3.86 3.15
CA ASP A 86 11.29 4.48 2.56
C ASP A 86 11.04 5.70 1.65
N LEU A 87 9.93 6.40 1.81
CA LEU A 87 9.55 7.54 0.98
C LEU A 87 10.60 8.65 0.98
N GLN A 88 11.37 8.81 2.07
CA GLN A 88 12.48 9.76 2.11
C GLN A 88 13.55 9.51 1.04
N ASN A 89 13.62 8.30 0.46
CA ASN A 89 14.62 7.95 -0.53
C ASN A 89 14.30 8.51 -1.93
N ILE A 90 13.17 9.20 -2.14
CA ILE A 90 12.81 9.85 -3.42
C ILE A 90 13.82 10.89 -3.90
N TRP A 91 14.74 11.34 -3.04
CA TRP A 91 15.86 12.19 -3.46
C TRP A 91 16.92 11.45 -4.28
N GLY A 92 16.98 10.12 -4.18
CA GLY A 92 17.84 9.26 -4.97
C GLY A 92 17.20 8.93 -6.32
N LYS A 93 17.95 9.08 -7.41
CA LYS A 93 17.45 8.90 -8.79
C LYS A 93 16.81 7.52 -9.03
N ASP A 94 17.44 6.45 -8.54
CA ASP A 94 16.99 5.09 -8.81
C ASP A 94 15.70 4.75 -8.05
N PHE A 95 15.64 5.13 -6.77
CA PHE A 95 14.43 4.99 -5.96
C PHE A 95 13.30 5.87 -6.52
N TYR A 96 13.59 7.13 -6.87
CA TYR A 96 12.63 8.02 -7.52
C TYR A 96 12.02 7.39 -8.78
N SER A 97 12.84 6.81 -9.66
CA SER A 97 12.35 6.14 -10.86
C SER A 97 11.40 4.99 -10.54
N THR A 98 11.72 4.22 -9.50
CA THR A 98 10.93 3.07 -9.05
C THR A 98 9.61 3.52 -8.44
N ALA A 99 9.66 4.46 -7.50
CA ALA A 99 8.49 5.05 -6.85
C ALA A 99 7.57 5.72 -7.87
N LYS A 100 8.11 6.58 -8.75
CA LYS A 100 7.36 7.23 -9.83
C LYS A 100 6.64 6.20 -10.71
N SER A 101 7.34 5.16 -11.18
CA SER A 101 6.73 4.13 -12.02
C SER A 101 5.62 3.35 -11.27
N THR A 102 5.80 3.16 -9.97
CA THR A 102 4.81 2.49 -9.10
C THR A 102 3.54 3.32 -8.99
N PHE A 103 3.68 4.61 -8.68
CA PHE A 103 2.55 5.53 -8.57
C PHE A 103 1.87 5.76 -9.93
N GLU A 104 2.62 5.92 -11.03
CA GLU A 104 2.05 6.03 -12.39
C GLU A 104 1.18 4.81 -12.73
N LYS A 105 1.64 3.61 -12.38
CA LYS A 105 0.89 2.36 -12.59
C LYS A 105 -0.38 2.26 -11.74
N LEU A 106 -0.31 2.62 -10.46
CA LEU A 106 -1.49 2.68 -9.58
C LEU A 106 -2.51 3.70 -10.08
N LEU A 107 -2.02 4.90 -10.43
CA LEU A 107 -2.84 6.02 -10.86
C LEU A 107 -3.42 5.85 -12.26
N GLU A 108 -3.07 4.80 -13.00
CA GLU A 108 -3.71 4.46 -14.28
C GLU A 108 -5.22 4.21 -14.08
N ASN A 109 -5.57 3.36 -13.11
CA ASN A 109 -6.95 2.90 -12.88
C ASN A 109 -7.48 3.19 -11.48
N HIS A 110 -6.65 3.73 -10.58
CA HIS A 110 -7.05 4.11 -9.23
C HIS A 110 -6.80 5.60 -8.97
N VAL A 111 -7.46 6.13 -7.95
CA VAL A 111 -7.23 7.49 -7.43
C VAL A 111 -6.92 7.38 -5.95
N CYS A 112 -5.91 8.13 -5.50
CA CYS A 112 -5.60 8.26 -4.09
C CYS A 112 -6.67 9.12 -3.42
N VAL A 113 -7.30 8.60 -2.37
CA VAL A 113 -8.40 9.26 -1.66
C VAL A 113 -8.07 9.60 -0.21
N HIS A 114 -6.97 9.06 0.31
CA HIS A 114 -6.53 9.33 1.67
C HIS A 114 -5.03 9.09 1.82
N LEU A 115 -4.40 9.94 2.63
CA LEU A 115 -2.99 9.90 3.00
C LEU A 115 -2.89 10.09 4.51
N HIS A 116 -2.11 9.26 5.19
CA HIS A 116 -1.80 9.40 6.61
C HIS A 116 -0.29 9.15 6.85
N PRO A 117 0.50 10.17 7.22
CA PRO A 117 1.92 9.98 7.51
C PRO A 117 2.08 9.18 8.81
N ASN A 118 2.69 8.00 8.73
CA ASN A 118 2.94 7.18 9.91
C ASN A 118 4.09 7.81 10.72
N ASN A 119 3.79 8.23 11.94
CA ASN A 119 4.75 8.89 12.82
C ASN A 119 5.75 7.95 13.51
N CYS A 120 5.78 6.65 13.18
CA CYS A 120 6.77 5.68 13.69
C CYS A 120 8.21 6.14 13.53
N CYS A 121 8.48 6.80 12.40
CA CYS A 121 9.80 6.86 11.81
C CYS A 121 10.21 8.31 11.48
N GLY A 122 9.33 9.27 11.76
CA GLY A 122 9.55 10.69 11.50
C GLY A 122 9.57 11.03 10.01
N ALA A 123 10.09 12.21 9.72
CA ALA A 123 10.23 12.74 8.36
C ALA A 123 11.67 13.18 8.10
N LEU A 124 12.01 13.32 6.82
CA LEU A 124 13.26 13.91 6.36
C LEU A 124 12.95 15.24 5.67
N ASN A 125 13.57 16.32 6.14
CA ASN A 125 13.49 17.63 5.49
C ASN A 125 14.76 17.86 4.66
N ILE A 126 14.60 18.02 3.34
CA ILE A 126 15.67 18.44 2.45
C ILE A 126 15.21 19.67 1.67
N LYS A 127 15.98 20.75 1.75
CA LYS A 127 15.71 22.02 1.03
C LYS A 127 14.30 22.57 1.28
N GLY A 128 13.76 22.39 2.49
CA GLY A 128 12.43 22.87 2.86
C GLY A 128 11.27 21.96 2.43
N ILE A 129 11.57 20.81 1.81
CA ILE A 129 10.58 19.78 1.48
C ILE A 129 10.66 18.68 2.54
N GLU A 130 9.59 18.53 3.30
CA GLU A 130 9.44 17.48 4.31
C GLU A 130 8.70 16.27 3.73
N ILE A 131 9.35 15.10 3.82
CA ILE A 131 8.82 13.83 3.34
C ILE A 131 8.80 12.85 4.52
N PRO A 132 7.63 12.30 4.90
CA PRO A 132 7.57 11.25 5.92
C PRO A 132 8.35 10.03 5.45
N ARG A 133 8.95 9.28 6.36
CA ARG A 133 9.64 8.05 5.97
C ARG A 133 8.67 6.95 5.57
N VAL A 134 7.51 6.94 6.22
CA VAL A 134 6.45 5.96 6.04
C VAL A 134 5.13 6.70 5.97
N CYS A 135 4.27 6.35 5.02
CA CYS A 135 2.96 6.96 4.87
C CYS A 135 1.97 5.93 4.32
N GLU A 136 0.78 5.90 4.89
CA GLU A 136 -0.33 5.05 4.48
C GLU A 136 -1.15 5.76 3.41
N PHE A 137 -1.41 5.04 2.31
CA PHE A 137 -2.17 5.53 1.17
C PHE A 137 -3.39 4.65 0.97
N THR A 138 -4.55 5.26 0.79
CA THR A 138 -5.74 4.55 0.31
C THR A 138 -6.06 4.97 -1.10
N PHE A 139 -6.16 3.97 -1.99
CA PHE A 139 -6.59 4.12 -3.35
C PHE A 139 -7.95 3.44 -3.57
N ILE A 140 -8.79 4.06 -4.41
CA ILE A 140 -10.02 3.46 -4.91
C ILE A 140 -9.98 3.39 -6.43
N ARG A 141 -10.51 2.30 -6.99
CA ARG A 141 -10.63 2.13 -8.45
C ARG A 141 -11.56 3.21 -9.03
N LYS A 142 -11.15 3.85 -10.12
CA LYS A 142 -11.82 5.03 -10.70
C LYS A 142 -13.27 4.78 -11.11
N ASP A 143 -13.61 3.55 -11.55
CA ASP A 143 -14.98 3.16 -11.89
C ASP A 143 -15.96 3.18 -10.70
N ARG A 144 -15.45 3.26 -9.46
CA ARG A 144 -16.27 3.40 -8.24
C ARG A 144 -16.39 4.84 -7.75
N VAL A 145 -15.71 5.79 -8.38
CA VAL A 145 -15.72 7.20 -7.97
C VAL A 145 -16.79 7.96 -8.74
N LYS A 146 -17.71 8.60 -8.02
CA LYS A 146 -18.76 9.45 -8.62
C LYS A 146 -18.41 10.93 -8.57
N ILE A 147 -17.80 11.36 -7.47
CA ILE A 147 -17.48 12.76 -7.18
C ILE A 147 -16.13 12.77 -6.48
N LEU A 148 -15.23 13.64 -6.93
CA LEU A 148 -14.02 14.02 -6.22
C LEU A 148 -14.24 15.42 -5.64
N GLY A 149 -13.74 15.66 -4.45
CA GLY A 149 -13.88 16.93 -3.76
C GLY A 149 -12.85 17.07 -2.64
N ASN A 150 -12.85 18.23 -2.01
CA ASN A 150 -11.93 18.53 -0.93
C ASN A 150 -12.17 17.58 0.24
N VAL A 151 -11.07 17.03 0.76
CA VAL A 151 -11.07 16.21 1.98
C VAL A 151 -10.40 16.99 3.11
N THR A 152 -10.89 16.80 4.33
CA THR A 152 -10.21 17.31 5.52
C THR A 152 -9.08 16.36 5.90
N THR A 153 -7.87 16.89 5.98
CA THR A 153 -6.66 16.16 6.40
C THR A 153 -5.99 16.92 7.55
N PRO A 154 -5.65 16.25 8.67
CA PRO A 154 -5.89 14.84 8.97
C PRO A 154 -7.39 14.50 9.10
N ASN A 155 -7.75 13.25 8.84
CA ASN A 155 -9.11 12.74 9.05
C ASN A 155 -9.37 12.54 10.55
N GLN A 156 -10.63 12.59 10.99
CA GLN A 156 -11.00 12.34 12.40
C GLN A 156 -10.73 10.90 12.85
N LEU A 157 -10.62 9.95 11.91
CA LEU A 157 -10.30 8.55 12.17
C LEU A 157 -8.79 8.26 12.09
N ASP A 158 -7.97 9.24 11.72
CA ASP A 158 -6.52 9.09 11.71
C ASP A 158 -6.02 8.89 13.14
N SER A 159 -5.11 7.94 13.30
CA SER A 159 -4.53 7.61 14.59
C SER A 159 -3.03 7.45 14.46
N ASP A 160 -2.31 8.33 15.15
CA ASP A 160 -0.87 8.21 15.32
C ASP A 160 -0.46 6.90 16.00
N ASN A 161 0.77 6.46 15.72
CA ASN A 161 1.44 5.43 16.49
C ASN A 161 1.73 5.93 17.92
N ARG A 162 1.60 5.03 18.90
CA ARG A 162 1.60 5.41 20.32
C ARG A 162 2.96 5.93 20.75
N GLY A 163 2.98 7.15 21.29
CA GLY A 163 4.14 7.74 21.97
C GLY A 163 5.02 8.64 21.11
N ASN A 164 4.77 8.69 19.79
CA ASN A 164 5.47 9.60 18.89
C ASN A 164 4.65 10.89 18.65
N PRO A 165 5.30 12.02 18.33
CA PRO A 165 4.61 13.24 17.92
C PRO A 165 3.83 13.05 16.61
N THR A 166 2.68 13.71 16.47
CA THR A 166 1.92 13.73 15.21
C THR A 166 2.77 14.27 14.07
N LEU A 167 2.71 13.61 12.91
CA LEU A 167 3.25 14.15 11.67
C LEU A 167 2.12 14.76 10.83
N THR A 168 2.38 15.92 10.24
CA THR A 168 1.45 16.58 9.33
C THR A 168 2.11 16.72 7.97
N LEU A 169 1.42 16.29 6.90
CA LEU A 169 1.92 16.52 5.55
C LEU A 169 1.87 18.01 5.20
N SER A 170 2.90 18.49 4.52
CA SER A 170 2.92 19.86 3.98
C SER A 170 1.96 20.01 2.80
N ASP A 171 1.55 21.25 2.50
CA ASP A 171 0.59 21.56 1.42
C ASP A 171 0.98 20.98 0.05
N ILE A 172 2.26 20.67 -0.18
CA ILE A 172 2.72 20.11 -1.46
C ILE A 172 2.07 18.75 -1.76
N TRP A 173 1.68 18.01 -0.73
CA TRP A 173 1.09 16.67 -0.84
C TRP A 173 -0.38 16.69 -1.27
N TYR A 174 -1.01 17.88 -1.23
CA TYR A 174 -2.42 18.08 -1.54
C TYR A 174 -2.64 18.92 -2.81
N LYS A 175 -1.58 19.26 -3.54
CA LYS A 175 -1.65 20.01 -4.79
C LYS A 175 -1.78 19.07 -5.98
N ASP A 176 -2.69 19.41 -6.89
CA ASP A 176 -2.84 18.79 -8.21
C ASP A 176 -1.71 19.20 -9.18
#